data_AF-A0A6G9QLV8-F1
#
_entry.id   AF-A0A6G9QLV8-F1
#
_cell.length_a   1.000
_cell.length_b   1.000
_cell.length_c   1.000
_cell.angle_alpha   90.00
_cell.angle_beta   90.00
_cell.angle_gamma   90.00
#
_symmetry.space_group_name_H-M   'P 1'
#
loop_
_entity.id
_entity.type
_entity.pdbx_description
1 polymer ?
#
loop_
_entity_poly.entity_id
_entity_poly.type
_entity_poly.pdbx_seq_one_letter_code
_entity_poly.pdbx_strand_id
1 'polypeptide(L)'
;MIVSDKKQLGLTSKILIGMAAGVLLGLLLRNTFPENLFIKDYITDGLFHVIGAIFISSLKMLVVPLVFVSLVCGTSSLSDPSKLGRLGGKTIAFYLFTTAIALTVAILAAVVVHPGSASLASSTMEFSVKEAPSLAEVIINIVPDNPVQAMTQGNMLQIILFAVIFGFAISHIGERGERIALFFNDLNEIIMRVVTLVMQLAPYGVFALMAKLSLTLGLETFGSVVKYFFLVVAVLLVQALVVYPALLKIFSGLSPLMFLRKIRDVQLFAFSTASSNATLPVTIETAEHRMGVDNKIASFTLPLGATINMDGTAIMQGVATVFIAQVFGIELSLTDYAMVVVTATLASIGTAGVPGVGLIMLAMVLNQVGLPVEGIALIIGVDRLLDMIRTAVNVTGDTVATVVIAKSEGAFDETTFNNSQAGKAARSFEEQVRNAKI
;
A
#
# COMPACT_ATOMS: atom_id res chain seq x y z
N MET A 1 27.17 35.07 9.89
CA MET A 1 26.35 34.09 10.66
C MET A 1 26.23 32.84 9.82
N ILE A 2 26.99 31.80 10.18
CA ILE A 2 26.86 30.47 9.56
C ILE A 2 25.59 29.88 10.16
N VAL A 3 24.50 29.87 9.39
CA VAL A 3 23.30 29.12 9.77
C VAL A 3 23.71 27.66 9.80
N SER A 4 23.77 27.10 11.00
CA SER A 4 23.98 25.67 11.22
C SER A 4 22.89 24.91 10.47
N ASP A 5 23.23 24.28 9.34
CA ASP A 5 22.42 23.25 8.69
C ASP A 5 22.29 22.06 9.64
N LYS A 6 21.37 22.16 10.60
CA LYS A 6 20.89 20.97 11.31
C LYS A 6 20.21 20.12 10.25
N LYS A 7 20.88 19.04 9.81
CA LYS A 7 20.27 17.95 9.02
C LYS A 7 18.95 17.58 9.67
N GLN A 8 17.84 18.04 9.08
CA GLN A 8 16.52 17.72 9.58
C GLN A 8 16.30 16.22 9.37
N LEU A 9 15.98 15.50 10.44
CA LEU A 9 15.69 14.06 10.36
C LEU A 9 14.49 13.83 9.44
N GLY A 10 14.62 12.87 8.51
CA GLY A 10 13.53 12.46 7.65
C GLY A 10 12.34 11.89 8.46
N LEU A 11 11.14 11.94 7.88
CA LEU A 11 9.92 11.45 8.53
C LEU A 11 10.06 9.99 8.99
N THR A 12 10.66 9.14 8.14
CA THR A 12 10.98 7.75 8.45
C THR A 12 11.78 7.62 9.74
N SER A 13 12.86 8.40 9.87
CA SER A 13 13.73 8.36 11.05
C SER A 13 12.98 8.82 12.29
N LYS A 14 12.13 9.84 12.19
CA LYS A 14 11.28 10.31 13.31
C LYS A 14 10.32 9.22 13.77
N ILE A 15 9.68 8.50 12.86
CA ILE A 15 8.76 7.40 13.18
C ILE A 15 9.52 6.25 13.84
N LEU A 16 10.67 5.83 13.30
CA LEU A 16 11.47 4.75 13.89
C LEU A 16 12.00 5.10 15.29
N ILE A 17 12.43 6.35 15.49
CA ILE A 17 12.82 6.85 16.82
C ILE A 17 11.61 6.85 17.75
N GLY A 18 10.45 7.33 17.30
CA GLY A 18 9.21 7.31 18.07
C GLY A 18 8.78 5.90 18.48
N MET A 19 8.85 4.93 17.56
CA MET A 19 8.61 3.52 17.85
C MET A 19 9.58 2.99 18.91
N ALA A 20 10.89 3.12 18.68
CA ALA A 20 11.90 2.60 19.60
C ALA A 20 11.77 3.24 20.99
N ALA A 21 11.59 4.56 21.06
CA ALA A 21 11.39 5.28 22.31
C ALA A 21 10.09 4.85 23.02
N GLY A 22 9.01 4.63 22.26
CA GLY A 22 7.73 4.16 22.81
C GLY A 22 7.87 2.77 23.41
N VAL A 23 8.49 1.83 22.68
CA VAL A 23 8.76 0.48 23.17
C VAL A 23 9.63 0.50 24.43
N LEU A 24 10.75 1.23 24.39
CA LEU A 24 11.66 1.33 25.54
C LEU A 24 10.96 1.93 26.76
N LEU A 25 10.20 3.02 26.58
CA LEU A 25 9.47 3.65 27.68
C LEU A 25 8.40 2.73 28.25
N GLY A 26 7.62 2.06 27.38
CA GLY A 26 6.57 1.16 27.83
C GLY A 26 7.13 -0.05 28.60
N LEU A 27 8.22 -0.65 28.12
CA LEU A 27 8.90 -1.73 28.82
C LEU A 27 9.54 -1.28 30.14
N LEU A 28 10.14 -0.08 30.15
CA LEU A 28 10.71 0.50 31.36
C LEU A 28 9.62 0.69 32.42
N LEU A 29 8.54 1.38 32.07
CA LEU A 29 7.41 1.65 32.98
C LEU A 29 6.78 0.35 33.51
N ARG A 30 6.62 -0.66 32.65
CA ARG A 30 6.13 -1.97 33.03
C ARG A 30 7.03 -2.66 34.07
N ASN A 31 8.34 -2.61 33.88
CA ASN A 31 9.30 -3.32 34.72
C ASN A 31 9.58 -2.57 36.04
N THR A 32 9.59 -1.23 36.02
CA THR A 32 9.90 -0.42 37.21
C THR A 32 8.69 -0.22 38.11
N PHE A 33 7.48 -0.20 37.54
CA PHE A 33 6.24 0.06 38.27
C PHE A 33 5.15 -0.95 37.91
N PRO A 34 5.37 -2.25 38.20
CA PRO A 34 4.36 -3.26 37.96
C PRO A 34 3.08 -2.94 38.75
N GLU A 35 1.93 -3.02 38.06
CA GLU A 35 0.58 -2.84 38.62
C GLU A 35 0.26 -1.49 39.30
N ASN A 36 1.01 -0.43 39.00
CA ASN A 36 0.69 0.89 39.54
C ASN A 36 -0.57 1.48 38.86
N LEU A 37 -1.64 1.68 39.64
CA LEU A 37 -2.92 2.26 39.21
C LEU A 37 -2.76 3.62 38.52
N PHE A 38 -1.83 4.48 38.97
CA PHE A 38 -1.60 5.79 38.34
C PHE A 38 -1.07 5.65 36.91
N ILE A 39 -0.15 4.71 36.68
CA ILE A 39 0.43 4.46 35.35
C ILE A 39 -0.59 3.80 34.44
N LYS A 40 -1.43 2.91 34.98
CA LYS A 40 -2.52 2.32 34.21
C LYS A 40 -3.54 3.39 33.78
N ASP A 41 -4.10 4.12 34.73
CA ASP A 41 -5.25 4.98 34.47
C ASP A 41 -4.87 6.29 33.75
N TYR A 42 -3.78 6.95 34.15
CA TYR A 42 -3.43 8.28 33.61
C TYR A 42 -2.41 8.23 32.47
N ILE A 43 -1.47 7.28 32.49
CA ILE A 43 -0.42 7.18 31.47
C ILE A 43 -0.86 6.25 30.33
N THR A 44 -1.29 5.03 30.65
CA THR A 44 -1.62 3.98 29.67
C THR A 44 -2.98 4.21 29.02
N ASP A 45 -4.04 4.30 29.82
CA ASP A 45 -5.41 4.51 29.36
C ASP A 45 -5.82 5.99 29.26
N GLY A 46 -5.00 6.88 29.81
CA GLY A 46 -5.08 8.32 29.60
C GLY A 46 -4.20 8.75 28.42
N LEU A 47 -3.02 9.30 28.70
CA LEU A 47 -2.17 10.01 27.74
C LEU A 47 -1.90 9.21 26.46
N PHE A 48 -1.39 7.97 26.59
CA PHE A 48 -1.03 7.17 25.42
C PHE A 48 -2.24 6.72 24.62
N HIS A 49 -3.33 6.34 25.29
CA HIS A 49 -4.57 5.99 24.63
C HIS A 49 -5.17 7.16 23.85
N VAL A 50 -5.25 8.36 24.45
CA VAL A 50 -5.84 9.54 23.80
C VAL A 50 -5.04 9.91 22.55
N ILE A 51 -3.71 10.01 22.65
CA ILE A 51 -2.86 10.34 21.50
C ILE A 51 -2.96 9.27 20.41
N GLY A 52 -2.91 7.99 20.80
CA GLY A 52 -3.04 6.87 19.88
C GLY A 52 -4.40 6.83 19.18
N ALA A 53 -5.50 7.00 19.92
CA ALA A 53 -6.86 6.97 19.40
C ALA A 53 -7.14 8.14 18.45
N ILE A 54 -6.63 9.34 18.76
CA ILE A 54 -6.71 10.50 17.84
C ILE A 54 -5.99 10.20 16.54
N PHE A 55 -4.79 9.59 16.61
CA PHE A 55 -4.04 9.22 15.41
C PHE A 55 -4.77 8.19 14.57
N ILE A 56 -5.28 7.11 15.18
CA ILE A 56 -6.07 6.08 14.48
C ILE A 56 -7.35 6.67 13.87
N SER A 57 -8.06 7.53 14.61
CA SER A 57 -9.26 8.21 14.12
C SER A 57 -8.94 9.11 12.93
N SER A 58 -7.79 9.78 12.95
CA SER A 58 -7.31 10.60 11.83
C SER A 58 -7.02 9.77 10.58
N LEU A 59 -6.52 8.54 10.74
CA LEU A 59 -6.36 7.61 9.61
C LEU A 59 -7.73 7.14 9.08
N LYS A 60 -8.65 6.74 9.96
CA LYS A 60 -10.02 6.30 9.60
C LYS A 60 -10.80 7.39 8.85
N MET A 61 -10.65 8.65 9.26
CA MET A 61 -11.29 9.81 8.63
C MET A 61 -10.92 9.95 7.15
N LEU A 62 -9.70 9.57 6.76
CA LEU A 62 -9.22 9.72 5.39
C LEU A 62 -9.71 8.61 4.45
N VAL A 63 -10.16 7.47 4.97
CA VAL A 63 -10.47 6.26 4.19
C VAL A 63 -11.51 6.54 3.11
N VAL A 64 -12.71 6.97 3.49
CA VAL A 64 -13.84 7.10 2.55
C VAL A 64 -13.61 8.19 1.50
N PRO A 65 -13.20 9.42 1.85
CA PRO A 65 -12.96 10.47 0.85
C PRO A 65 -11.83 10.11 -0.11
N LEU A 66 -10.73 9.55 0.41
CA LEU A 66 -9.59 9.16 -0.41
C LEU A 66 -10.00 8.07 -1.40
N VAL A 67 -10.60 6.98 -0.93
CA VAL A 67 -10.99 5.87 -1.82
C VAL A 67 -11.93 6.35 -2.92
N PHE A 68 -12.97 7.10 -2.58
CA PHE A 68 -13.92 7.59 -3.58
C PHE A 68 -13.24 8.51 -4.61
N VAL A 69 -12.55 9.56 -4.16
CA VAL A 69 -11.95 10.56 -5.06
C VAL A 69 -10.85 9.95 -5.91
N SER A 70 -9.95 9.17 -5.31
CA SER A 70 -8.83 8.58 -6.02
C SER A 70 -9.27 7.50 -7.02
N LEU A 71 -10.32 6.72 -6.72
CA LEU A 71 -10.92 5.80 -7.69
C LEU A 71 -11.57 6.52 -8.86
N VAL A 72 -12.33 7.60 -8.60
CA VAL A 72 -12.92 8.41 -9.66
C VAL A 72 -11.83 9.00 -10.55
N CYS A 73 -10.74 9.53 -9.98
CA CYS A 73 -9.59 10.00 -10.76
C CYS A 73 -9.00 8.87 -11.60
N GLY A 74 -8.71 7.73 -10.96
CA GLY A 74 -8.11 6.55 -11.59
C GLY A 74 -8.92 6.06 -12.79
N THR A 75 -10.24 5.92 -12.65
CA THR A 75 -11.11 5.43 -13.72
C THR A 75 -11.49 6.50 -14.74
N SER A 76 -11.51 7.79 -14.36
CA SER A 76 -11.76 8.90 -15.29
C SER A 76 -10.58 9.21 -16.22
N SER A 77 -9.36 8.89 -15.80
CA SER A 77 -8.14 9.05 -16.60
C SER A 77 -8.13 8.16 -17.85
N LEU A 78 -9.11 7.25 -17.98
CA LEU A 78 -9.31 6.33 -19.09
C LEU A 78 -10.12 6.96 -20.25
N SER A 79 -9.91 8.25 -20.51
CA SER A 79 -10.78 9.14 -21.30
C SER A 79 -10.86 8.88 -22.81
N ASP A 80 -10.10 7.95 -23.37
CA ASP A 80 -10.22 7.63 -24.79
C ASP A 80 -10.13 6.12 -25.08
N PRO A 81 -11.20 5.32 -24.86
CA PRO A 81 -11.21 3.88 -25.16
C PRO A 81 -10.81 3.54 -26.61
N SER A 82 -10.92 4.50 -27.53
CA SER A 82 -10.57 4.33 -28.95
C SER A 82 -9.06 4.42 -29.23
N LYS A 83 -8.30 5.20 -28.44
CA LYS A 83 -6.83 5.31 -28.51
C LYS A 83 -6.10 4.59 -27.36
N LEU A 84 -6.81 4.34 -26.27
CA LEU A 84 -6.36 3.77 -25.00
C LEU A 84 -6.81 2.31 -24.81
N GLY A 85 -7.63 1.77 -25.73
CA GLY A 85 -8.35 0.51 -25.58
C GLY A 85 -7.49 -0.70 -25.22
N ARG A 86 -6.78 -1.27 -26.21
CA ARG A 86 -6.01 -2.51 -26.00
C ARG A 86 -4.90 -2.34 -24.95
N LEU A 87 -4.18 -1.20 -24.99
CA LEU A 87 -3.03 -0.94 -24.11
C LEU A 87 -3.45 -0.78 -22.64
N GLY A 88 -4.43 0.08 -22.37
CA GLY A 88 -4.96 0.30 -21.03
C GLY A 88 -5.62 -0.96 -20.46
N GLY A 89 -6.45 -1.62 -21.27
CA GLY A 89 -7.12 -2.87 -20.87
C GLY A 89 -6.12 -3.98 -20.51
N LYS A 90 -5.09 -4.21 -21.33
CA LYS A 90 -4.03 -5.19 -21.02
C LYS A 90 -3.27 -4.83 -19.74
N THR A 91 -2.95 -3.54 -19.55
CA THR A 91 -2.19 -3.08 -18.39
C THR A 91 -2.97 -3.26 -17.10
N ILE A 92 -4.23 -2.82 -17.07
CA ILE A 92 -5.11 -2.99 -15.91
C ILE A 92 -5.35 -4.47 -15.63
N ALA A 93 -5.64 -5.28 -16.65
CA ALA A 93 -5.84 -6.71 -16.48
C ALA A 93 -4.60 -7.40 -15.90
N PHE A 94 -3.40 -7.01 -16.36
CA PHE A 94 -2.14 -7.52 -15.82
C PHE A 94 -1.98 -7.12 -14.34
N TYR A 95 -2.20 -5.85 -13.98
CA TYR A 95 -2.10 -5.41 -12.58
C TYR A 95 -3.11 -6.08 -11.65
N LEU A 96 -4.38 -6.19 -12.06
CA LEU A 96 -5.38 -6.87 -11.24
C LEU A 96 -5.05 -8.36 -11.07
N PHE A 97 -4.50 -8.99 -12.12
CA PHE A 97 -4.04 -10.37 -12.05
C PHE A 97 -2.85 -10.54 -11.09
N THR A 98 -1.86 -9.65 -11.13
CA THR A 98 -0.72 -9.72 -10.19
C THR A 98 -1.13 -9.45 -8.75
N THR A 99 -2.01 -8.47 -8.52
CA THR A 99 -2.55 -8.17 -7.18
C THR A 99 -3.31 -9.36 -6.61
N ALA A 100 -4.17 -10.00 -7.40
CA ALA A 100 -4.94 -11.15 -6.98
C ALA A 100 -4.03 -12.35 -6.60
N ILE A 101 -2.98 -12.61 -7.39
CA ILE A 101 -1.97 -13.62 -7.06
C ILE A 101 -1.26 -13.25 -5.76
N ALA A 102 -0.80 -12.00 -5.64
CA ALA A 102 -0.05 -11.51 -4.48
C ALA A 102 -0.87 -11.71 -3.18
N LEU A 103 -2.16 -11.35 -3.22
CA LEU A 103 -3.04 -11.48 -2.07
C LEU A 103 -3.36 -12.93 -1.73
N THR A 104 -3.59 -13.77 -2.74
CA THR A 104 -3.84 -15.19 -2.55
C THR A 104 -2.64 -15.87 -1.88
N VAL A 105 -1.43 -15.60 -2.37
CA VAL A 105 -0.18 -16.12 -1.78
C VAL A 105 -0.01 -15.61 -0.36
N ALA A 106 -0.30 -14.34 -0.09
CA ALA A 106 -0.21 -13.73 1.23
C ALA A 106 -1.16 -14.38 2.24
N ILE A 107 -2.44 -14.54 1.90
CA ILE A 107 -3.44 -15.17 2.76
C ILE A 107 -3.07 -16.63 3.00
N LEU A 108 -2.73 -17.39 1.96
CA LEU A 108 -2.32 -18.79 2.10
C LEU A 108 -1.09 -18.93 3.00
N ALA A 109 -0.07 -18.11 2.81
CA ALA A 109 1.12 -18.12 3.65
C ALA A 109 0.80 -17.80 5.12
N ALA A 110 -0.09 -16.83 5.37
CA ALA A 110 -0.49 -16.45 6.72
C ALA A 110 -1.38 -17.48 7.39
N VAL A 111 -2.26 -18.15 6.64
CA VAL A 111 -3.04 -19.28 7.14
C VAL A 111 -2.11 -20.43 7.51
N VAL A 112 -1.15 -20.80 6.66
CA VAL A 112 -0.23 -21.92 6.97
C VAL A 112 0.73 -21.60 8.12
N VAL A 113 1.31 -20.40 8.13
CA VAL A 113 2.31 -20.01 9.13
C VAL A 113 1.67 -19.71 10.48
N HIS A 114 0.40 -19.29 10.50
CA HIS A 114 -0.32 -18.86 11.70
C HIS A 114 0.50 -17.85 12.53
N PRO A 115 0.72 -16.62 12.03
CA PRO A 115 1.57 -15.63 12.70
C PRO A 115 1.00 -15.11 14.02
N GLY A 116 -0.33 -15.14 14.21
CA GLY A 116 -1.00 -14.68 15.40
C GLY A 116 -1.17 -15.77 16.46
N SER A 117 -1.05 -15.39 17.73
CA SER A 117 -1.44 -16.17 18.89
C SER A 117 -2.72 -15.57 19.48
N ALA A 118 -3.71 -16.37 19.85
CA ALA A 118 -5.00 -15.92 20.40
C ALA A 118 -4.91 -15.33 21.84
N SER A 119 -3.89 -14.52 22.09
CA SER A 119 -3.56 -13.94 23.39
C SER A 119 -4.53 -12.82 23.81
N LEU A 120 -5.31 -12.26 22.89
CA LEU A 120 -6.27 -11.18 23.16
C LEU A 120 -7.74 -11.62 23.03
N ALA A 121 -8.00 -12.92 22.79
CA ALA A 121 -9.34 -13.46 22.63
C ALA A 121 -10.24 -13.32 23.88
N SER A 122 -9.66 -13.07 25.05
CA SER A 122 -10.35 -13.02 26.35
C SER A 122 -10.63 -11.62 26.89
N SER A 123 -10.14 -10.55 26.25
CA SER A 123 -10.43 -9.17 26.66
C SER A 123 -11.73 -8.66 26.03
N THR A 124 -12.88 -8.99 26.66
CA THR A 124 -14.16 -8.24 26.64
C THR A 124 -14.49 -7.45 25.38
N MET A 125 -14.51 -8.10 24.22
CA MET A 125 -15.39 -7.69 23.14
C MET A 125 -16.28 -8.89 22.85
N GLU A 126 -17.53 -8.83 23.29
CA GLU A 126 -18.60 -9.62 22.67
C GLU A 126 -18.70 -9.13 21.22
N PHE A 127 -17.80 -9.61 20.37
CA PHE A 127 -17.94 -9.43 18.95
C PHE A 127 -19.13 -10.29 18.55
N SER A 128 -20.26 -9.62 18.31
CA SER A 128 -21.38 -10.23 17.61
C SER A 128 -20.81 -10.72 16.29
N VAL A 129 -20.66 -12.05 16.18
CA VAL A 129 -20.40 -12.72 14.91
C VAL A 129 -21.58 -12.36 14.03
N LYS A 130 -21.41 -11.34 13.17
CA LYS A 130 -22.36 -11.12 12.08
C LYS A 130 -22.27 -12.35 11.21
N GLU A 131 -23.40 -13.03 10.98
CA GLU A 131 -23.45 -14.11 10.01
C GLU A 131 -22.91 -13.57 8.67
N ALA A 132 -21.94 -14.29 8.10
CA ALA A 132 -21.39 -13.92 6.81
C ALA A 132 -22.53 -13.99 5.79
N PRO A 133 -22.82 -12.89 5.05
CA PRO A 133 -23.85 -12.92 4.03
C PRO A 133 -23.53 -13.98 2.98
N SER A 134 -24.57 -14.56 2.40
CA SER A 134 -24.39 -15.52 1.31
C SER A 134 -23.67 -14.86 0.13
N LEU A 135 -22.94 -15.63 -0.68
CA LEU A 135 -22.26 -15.08 -1.88
C LEU A 135 -23.25 -14.36 -2.81
N ALA A 136 -24.50 -14.85 -2.90
CA ALA A 136 -25.56 -14.22 -3.65
C ALA A 136 -25.92 -12.83 -3.09
N GLU A 137 -26.09 -12.71 -1.76
CA GLU A 137 -26.31 -11.42 -1.11
C GLU A 137 -25.12 -10.49 -1.26
N VAL A 138 -23.88 -10.99 -1.19
CA VAL A 138 -22.68 -10.18 -1.46
C VAL A 138 -22.74 -9.61 -2.87
N ILE A 139 -23.06 -10.42 -3.89
CA ILE A 139 -23.19 -9.99 -5.29
C ILE A 139 -24.31 -8.96 -5.47
N ILE A 140 -25.47 -9.19 -4.86
CA ILE A 140 -26.60 -8.24 -4.90
C ILE A 140 -26.20 -6.92 -4.25
N ASN A 141 -25.55 -6.98 -3.09
CA ASN A 141 -25.20 -5.81 -2.28
C ASN A 141 -23.95 -5.07 -2.77
N ILE A 142 -23.29 -5.51 -3.85
CA ILE A 142 -22.20 -4.72 -4.49
C ILE A 142 -22.78 -3.41 -5.04
N VAL A 143 -24.01 -3.44 -5.56
CA VAL A 143 -24.70 -2.25 -6.07
C VAL A 143 -25.39 -1.52 -4.91
N PRO A 144 -24.98 -0.28 -4.56
CA PRO A 144 -25.69 0.48 -3.55
C PRO A 144 -27.03 1.00 -4.05
N ASP A 145 -28.08 0.87 -3.24
CA ASP A 145 -29.33 1.61 -3.44
C ASP A 145 -29.14 3.12 -3.22
N ASN A 146 -28.19 3.50 -2.36
CA ASN A 146 -27.83 4.88 -2.06
C ASN A 146 -26.31 5.04 -1.83
N PRO A 147 -25.56 5.62 -2.79
CA PRO A 147 -24.12 5.83 -2.67
C PRO A 147 -23.70 6.73 -1.50
N VAL A 148 -24.52 7.72 -1.14
CA VAL A 148 -24.23 8.62 -0.02
C VAL A 148 -24.35 7.87 1.29
N GLN A 149 -25.38 7.02 1.43
CA GLN A 149 -25.51 6.15 2.59
C GLN A 149 -24.37 5.13 2.67
N ALA A 150 -23.93 4.58 1.54
CA ALA A 150 -22.77 3.70 1.50
C ALA A 150 -21.52 4.40 2.04
N MET A 151 -21.30 5.68 1.70
CA MET A 151 -20.20 6.49 2.24
C MET A 151 -20.32 6.75 3.74
N THR A 152 -21.52 7.02 4.26
CA THR A 152 -21.71 7.26 5.70
C THR A 152 -21.56 6.00 6.54
N GLN A 153 -21.99 4.85 6.00
CA GLN A 153 -21.88 3.55 6.65
C GLN A 153 -20.52 2.87 6.44
N GLY A 154 -19.69 3.39 5.51
CA GLY A 154 -18.41 2.79 5.16
C GLY A 154 -18.57 1.45 4.42
N ASN A 155 -19.61 1.29 3.60
CA ASN A 155 -19.80 0.10 2.77
C ASN A 155 -18.84 0.15 1.58
N MET A 156 -17.63 -0.35 1.77
CA MET A 156 -16.52 -0.06 0.86
C MET A 156 -16.70 -0.64 -0.53
N LEU A 157 -17.20 -1.87 -0.63
CA LEU A 157 -17.45 -2.50 -1.94
C LEU A 157 -18.44 -1.67 -2.79
N GLN A 158 -19.48 -1.12 -2.15
CA GLN A 158 -20.46 -0.25 -2.77
C GLN A 158 -19.86 1.10 -3.20
N ILE A 159 -19.06 1.71 -2.34
CA ILE A 159 -18.34 2.96 -2.64
C ILE A 159 -17.42 2.75 -3.85
N ILE A 160 -16.68 1.63 -3.88
CA ILE A 160 -15.77 1.30 -4.96
C ILE A 160 -16.53 1.11 -6.28
N LEU A 161 -17.59 0.30 -6.29
CA LEU A 161 -18.37 0.08 -7.51
C LEU A 161 -18.94 1.40 -8.04
N PHE A 162 -19.53 2.21 -7.16
CA PHE A 162 -20.07 3.51 -7.54
C PHE A 162 -18.98 4.44 -8.10
N ALA A 163 -17.82 4.54 -7.43
CA ALA A 163 -16.69 5.36 -7.89
C ALA A 163 -16.18 4.94 -9.27
N VAL A 164 -16.08 3.62 -9.51
CA VAL A 164 -15.64 3.07 -10.80
C VAL A 164 -16.64 3.40 -11.91
N ILE A 165 -17.94 3.17 -11.70
CA ILE A 165 -18.98 3.50 -12.68
C ILE A 165 -19.01 5.02 -12.93
N PHE A 166 -18.89 5.83 -11.87
CA PHE A 166 -18.93 7.28 -11.95
C PHE A 166 -17.74 7.85 -12.73
N GLY A 167 -16.52 7.42 -12.43
CA GLY A 167 -15.33 7.85 -13.17
C GLY A 167 -15.31 7.32 -14.61
N PHE A 168 -15.81 6.11 -14.86
CA PHE A 168 -16.02 5.62 -16.23
C PHE A 168 -17.03 6.49 -17.00
N ALA A 169 -18.14 6.90 -16.36
CA ALA A 169 -19.09 7.81 -16.99
C ALA A 169 -18.44 9.17 -17.30
N ILE A 170 -17.64 9.74 -16.37
CA ILE A 170 -16.87 10.97 -16.61
C ILE A 170 -16.01 10.84 -17.88
N SER A 171 -15.34 9.70 -18.06
CA SER A 171 -14.45 9.47 -19.19
C SER A 171 -15.16 9.40 -20.56
N HIS A 172 -16.50 9.27 -20.58
CA HIS A 172 -17.29 9.09 -21.81
C HIS A 172 -18.19 10.28 -22.19
N ILE A 173 -18.18 11.37 -21.42
CA ILE A 173 -19.06 12.54 -21.66
C ILE A 173 -18.30 13.70 -22.38
N GLY A 174 -17.07 13.44 -22.84
CA GLY A 174 -16.25 14.41 -23.59
C GLY A 174 -15.82 15.61 -22.74
N GLU A 175 -15.87 16.82 -23.29
CA GLU A 175 -15.37 18.06 -22.66
C GLU A 175 -16.00 18.36 -21.28
N ARG A 176 -17.27 17.98 -21.07
CA ARG A 176 -17.89 18.10 -19.72
C ARG A 176 -17.26 17.12 -18.73
N GLY A 177 -16.96 15.92 -19.19
CA GLY A 177 -16.24 14.92 -18.43
C GLY A 177 -14.85 15.40 -18.04
N GLU A 178 -14.08 15.93 -18.99
CA GLU A 178 -12.74 16.47 -18.74
C GLU A 178 -12.73 17.53 -17.63
N ARG A 179 -13.71 18.45 -17.64
CA ARG A 179 -13.84 19.47 -16.57
C ARG A 179 -14.07 18.86 -15.19
N ILE A 180 -14.89 17.82 -15.10
CA ILE A 180 -15.14 17.11 -13.83
C ILE A 180 -13.91 16.30 -13.42
N ALA A 181 -13.23 15.64 -14.35
CA ALA A 181 -11.99 14.91 -14.07
C ALA A 181 -10.91 15.83 -13.49
N LEU A 182 -10.74 17.03 -14.04
CA LEU A 182 -9.81 18.04 -13.49
C LEU A 182 -10.18 18.45 -12.06
N PHE A 183 -11.47 18.69 -11.77
CA PHE A 183 -11.92 18.97 -10.41
C PHE A 183 -11.60 17.83 -9.44
N PHE A 184 -11.82 16.58 -9.84
CA PHE A 184 -11.49 15.42 -9.01
C PHE A 184 -9.97 15.27 -8.81
N ASN A 185 -9.15 15.57 -9.82
CA ASN A 185 -7.70 15.58 -9.68
C ASN A 185 -7.23 16.65 -8.67
N ASP A 186 -7.79 17.86 -8.72
CA ASP A 186 -7.50 18.92 -7.75
C ASP A 186 -7.93 18.50 -6.34
N LEU A 187 -9.11 17.88 -6.22
CA LEU A 187 -9.61 17.37 -4.94
C LEU A 187 -8.73 16.24 -4.39
N ASN A 188 -8.23 15.36 -5.26
CA ASN A 188 -7.29 14.31 -4.89
C ASN A 188 -6.01 14.91 -4.30
N GLU A 189 -5.43 15.92 -4.96
CA GLU A 189 -4.22 16.59 -4.47
C GLU A 189 -4.44 17.25 -3.10
N ILE A 190 -5.62 17.85 -2.87
CA ILE A 190 -6.00 18.39 -1.56
C ILE A 190 -6.04 17.28 -0.50
N ILE A 191 -6.70 16.15 -0.79
CA ILE A 191 -6.77 15.02 0.14
C ILE A 191 -5.38 14.48 0.45
N MET A 192 -4.51 14.36 -0.56
CA MET A 192 -3.12 13.93 -0.42
C MET A 192 -2.30 14.89 0.47
N ARG A 193 -2.60 16.18 0.41
CA ARG A 193 -2.02 17.17 1.33
C ARG A 193 -2.49 16.93 2.77
N VAL A 194 -3.77 16.60 2.98
CA VAL A 194 -4.28 16.22 4.31
C VAL A 194 -3.62 14.95 4.83
N VAL A 195 -3.45 13.91 3.98
CA VAL A 195 -2.70 12.69 4.32
C VAL A 195 -1.30 13.06 4.81
N THR A 196 -0.60 13.94 4.09
CA THR A 196 0.74 14.41 4.49
C THR A 196 0.74 15.08 5.86
N LEU A 197 -0.26 15.92 6.17
CA LEU A 197 -0.39 16.57 7.48
C LEU A 197 -0.64 15.56 8.59
N VAL A 198 -1.53 14.59 8.38
CA VAL A 198 -1.79 13.50 9.34
C VAL A 198 -0.53 12.66 9.56
N MET A 199 0.25 12.38 8.51
CA MET A 199 1.50 11.63 8.62
C MET A 199 2.60 12.38 9.40
N GLN A 200 2.56 13.70 9.51
CA GLN A 200 3.45 14.45 10.40
C GLN A 200 3.14 14.18 11.89
N LEU A 201 1.92 13.73 12.22
CA LEU A 201 1.54 13.30 13.57
C LEU A 201 1.99 11.87 13.87
N ALA A 202 2.34 11.08 12.84
CA ALA A 202 2.69 9.66 12.98
C ALA A 202 3.81 9.37 13.99
N PRO A 203 4.90 10.16 14.11
CA PRO A 203 5.91 9.90 15.13
C PRO A 203 5.35 9.89 16.56
N TYR A 204 4.40 10.77 16.86
CA TYR A 204 3.77 10.88 18.18
C TYR A 204 2.70 9.81 18.39
N GLY A 205 1.87 9.58 17.35
CA GLY A 205 0.85 8.53 17.36
C GLY A 205 1.48 7.14 17.53
N VAL A 206 2.50 6.81 16.73
CA VAL A 206 3.24 5.54 16.83
C VAL A 206 3.94 5.42 18.17
N PHE A 207 4.58 6.47 18.67
CA PHE A 207 5.17 6.45 20.01
C PHE A 207 4.15 6.08 21.09
N ALA A 208 3.00 6.76 21.12
CA ALA A 208 1.95 6.52 22.10
C ALA A 208 1.35 5.11 21.97
N LEU A 209 1.07 4.67 20.74
CA LEU A 209 0.56 3.32 20.48
C LEU A 209 1.57 2.26 20.92
N MET A 210 2.85 2.40 20.58
CA MET A 210 3.90 1.44 20.95
C MET A 210 4.19 1.43 22.45
N ALA A 211 4.13 2.59 23.11
CA ALA A 211 4.26 2.69 24.55
C ALA A 211 3.11 1.98 25.27
N LYS A 212 1.86 2.26 24.88
CA LYS A 212 0.67 1.56 25.40
C LYS A 212 0.78 0.06 25.14
N LEU A 213 1.13 -0.33 23.93
CA LEU A 213 1.30 -1.73 23.52
C LEU A 213 2.32 -2.47 24.39
N SER A 214 3.47 -1.86 24.64
CA SER A 214 4.55 -2.48 25.41
C SER A 214 4.23 -2.58 26.92
N LEU A 215 3.33 -1.71 27.39
CA LEU A 215 2.78 -1.74 28.75
C LEU A 215 1.72 -2.84 28.93
N THR A 216 0.86 -3.03 27.93
CA THR A 216 -0.32 -3.90 28.05
C THR A 216 -0.12 -5.32 27.51
N LEU A 217 0.72 -5.52 26.49
CA LEU A 217 0.87 -6.82 25.85
C LEU A 217 1.94 -7.69 26.50
N GLY A 218 1.65 -8.99 26.61
CA GLY A 218 2.62 -10.02 27.01
C GLY A 218 3.75 -10.20 26.00
N LEU A 219 4.84 -10.85 26.43
CA LEU A 219 5.97 -11.21 25.56
C LEU A 219 5.53 -12.09 24.37
N GLU A 220 4.47 -12.88 24.54
CA GLU A 220 3.91 -13.73 23.49
C GLU A 220 3.37 -12.91 22.30
N THR A 221 2.58 -11.87 22.55
CA THR A 221 2.02 -11.04 21.47
C THR A 221 3.11 -10.25 20.74
N PHE A 222 4.17 -9.84 21.45
CA PHE A 222 5.36 -9.25 20.81
C PHE A 222 6.03 -10.23 19.85
N GLY A 223 6.19 -11.50 20.26
CA GLY A 223 6.69 -12.57 19.39
C GLY A 223 5.82 -12.75 18.14
N SER A 224 4.50 -12.68 18.28
CA SER A 224 3.54 -12.75 17.16
C SER A 224 3.70 -11.58 16.18
N VAL A 225 3.93 -10.35 16.66
CA VAL A 225 4.22 -9.18 15.79
C VAL A 225 5.53 -9.35 15.03
N VAL A 226 6.57 -9.88 15.66
CA VAL A 226 7.85 -10.19 14.99
C VAL A 226 7.67 -11.28 13.94
N LYS A 227 6.92 -12.33 14.24
CA LYS A 227 6.58 -13.41 13.30
C LYS A 227 5.79 -12.86 12.10
N TYR A 228 4.82 -11.99 12.35
CA TYR A 228 4.09 -11.25 11.32
C TYR A 228 5.03 -10.43 10.43
N PHE A 229 5.96 -9.66 11.01
CA PHE A 229 6.90 -8.85 10.26
C PHE A 229 7.72 -9.69 9.27
N PHE A 230 8.36 -10.77 9.76
CA PHE A 230 9.18 -11.62 8.90
C PHE A 230 8.35 -12.38 7.86
N LEU A 231 7.11 -12.76 8.18
CA LEU A 231 6.22 -13.37 7.20
C LEU A 231 5.90 -12.41 6.05
N VAL A 232 5.53 -11.16 6.35
CA VAL A 232 5.28 -10.16 5.31
C VAL A 232 6.52 -9.94 4.45
N VAL A 233 7.70 -9.79 5.08
CA VAL A 233 8.97 -9.64 4.35
C VAL A 233 9.22 -10.85 3.44
N ALA A 234 9.03 -12.06 3.93
CA ALA A 234 9.22 -13.27 3.14
C ALA A 234 8.28 -13.32 1.93
N VAL A 235 7.00 -13.02 2.10
CA VAL A 235 6.02 -13.02 1.00
C VAL A 235 6.33 -11.91 -0.01
N LEU A 236 6.72 -10.72 0.45
CA LEU A 236 7.16 -9.63 -0.43
C LEU A 236 8.40 -10.01 -1.27
N LEU A 237 9.36 -10.69 -0.67
CA LEU A 237 10.53 -11.20 -1.38
C LEU A 237 10.17 -12.30 -2.37
N VAL A 238 9.23 -13.19 -2.04
CA VAL A 238 8.70 -14.19 -2.98
C VAL A 238 8.02 -13.50 -4.16
N GLN A 239 7.22 -12.47 -3.93
CA GLN A 239 6.59 -11.70 -5.01
C GLN A 239 7.66 -11.07 -5.93
N ALA A 240 8.65 -10.40 -5.35
CA ALA A 240 9.69 -9.69 -6.10
C ALA A 240 10.68 -10.60 -6.83
N LEU A 241 11.05 -11.75 -6.24
CA LEU A 241 12.13 -12.60 -6.72
C LEU A 241 11.64 -13.89 -7.40
N VAL A 242 10.38 -14.26 -7.24
CA VAL A 242 9.80 -15.47 -7.84
C VAL A 242 8.64 -15.10 -8.76
N VAL A 243 7.59 -14.48 -8.24
CA VAL A 243 6.35 -14.22 -9.01
C VAL A 243 6.62 -13.28 -10.18
N TYR A 244 7.19 -12.11 -9.93
CA TYR A 244 7.50 -11.13 -10.98
C TYR A 244 8.50 -11.66 -12.03
N PRO A 245 9.66 -12.24 -11.66
CA PRO A 245 10.54 -12.95 -12.58
C PRO A 245 9.85 -14.03 -13.43
N ALA A 246 8.98 -14.84 -12.82
CA ALA A 246 8.25 -15.89 -13.52
C ALA A 246 7.27 -15.29 -14.54
N LEU A 247 6.47 -14.29 -14.13
CA LEU A 247 5.54 -13.59 -15.02
C LEU A 247 6.27 -12.92 -16.18
N LEU A 248 7.38 -12.22 -15.89
CA LEU A 248 8.24 -11.65 -16.92
C LEU A 248 8.69 -12.74 -17.91
N LYS A 249 9.21 -13.87 -17.43
CA LYS A 249 9.68 -14.94 -18.31
C LYS A 249 8.56 -15.56 -19.14
N ILE A 250 7.40 -15.80 -18.54
CA ILE A 250 6.25 -16.45 -19.19
C ILE A 250 5.65 -15.54 -20.27
N PHE A 251 5.40 -14.28 -19.96
CA PHE A 251 4.67 -13.37 -20.86
C PHE A 251 5.56 -12.61 -21.84
N SER A 252 6.87 -12.47 -21.55
CA SER A 252 7.80 -11.73 -22.40
C SER A 252 8.95 -12.60 -22.94
N GLY A 253 9.22 -13.78 -22.38
CA GLY A 253 10.38 -14.60 -22.76
C GLY A 253 11.75 -14.03 -22.34
N LEU A 254 11.80 -12.81 -21.78
CA LEU A 254 13.03 -12.10 -21.41
C LEU A 254 13.73 -12.72 -20.20
N SER A 255 15.01 -12.41 -20.03
CA SER A 255 15.83 -12.90 -18.92
C SER A 255 15.49 -12.18 -17.60
N PRO A 256 15.01 -12.89 -16.57
CA PRO A 256 14.68 -12.26 -15.29
C PRO A 256 15.90 -11.76 -14.52
N LEU A 257 17.03 -12.45 -14.62
CA LEU A 257 18.28 -12.00 -13.99
C LEU A 257 18.76 -10.67 -14.57
N MET A 258 18.55 -10.45 -15.87
CA MET A 258 18.92 -9.20 -16.50
C MET A 258 18.04 -8.05 -16.00
N PHE A 259 16.72 -8.29 -15.92
CA PHE A 259 15.76 -7.35 -15.36
C PHE A 259 16.12 -6.95 -13.92
N LEU A 260 16.30 -7.93 -13.02
CA LEU A 260 16.63 -7.68 -11.61
C LEU A 260 17.93 -6.88 -11.43
N ARG A 261 18.94 -7.11 -12.28
CA ARG A 261 20.18 -6.33 -12.26
C ARG A 261 19.99 -4.87 -12.67
N LYS A 262 19.07 -4.59 -13.60
CA LYS A 262 18.88 -3.24 -14.17
C LYS A 262 17.93 -2.38 -13.34
N ILE A 263 16.96 -2.98 -12.66
CA ILE A 263 15.98 -2.26 -11.83
C ILE A 263 16.48 -1.93 -10.42
N ARG A 264 17.59 -2.50 -9.98
CA ARG A 264 18.11 -2.37 -8.61
C ARG A 264 18.15 -0.93 -8.09
N ASP A 265 18.58 0.02 -8.92
CA ASP A 265 18.73 1.41 -8.48
C ASP A 265 17.36 2.07 -8.21
N VAL A 266 16.34 1.72 -9.00
CA VAL A 266 14.93 2.09 -8.77
C VAL A 266 14.40 1.46 -7.49
N GLN A 267 14.66 0.17 -7.26
CA GLN A 267 14.22 -0.53 -6.04
C GLN A 267 14.80 0.10 -4.78
N LEU A 268 16.09 0.45 -4.80
CA LEU A 268 16.76 1.12 -3.67
C LEU A 268 16.20 2.52 -3.44
N PHE A 269 15.92 3.26 -4.52
CA PHE A 269 15.30 4.58 -4.40
C PHE A 269 13.89 4.50 -3.82
N ALA A 270 13.03 3.61 -4.37
CA ALA A 270 11.68 3.34 -3.85
C ALA A 270 11.69 2.91 -2.39
N PHE A 271 12.61 2.03 -2.00
CA PHE A 271 12.80 1.62 -0.62
C PHE A 271 13.12 2.83 0.28
N SER A 272 14.01 3.71 -0.16
CA SER A 272 14.42 4.87 0.64
C SER A 272 13.32 5.93 0.80
N THR A 273 12.52 6.14 -0.25
CA THR A 273 11.46 7.17 -0.26
C THR A 273 10.14 6.66 0.33
N ALA A 274 9.90 5.34 0.26
CA ALA A 274 8.61 4.71 0.52
C ALA A 274 7.45 5.34 -0.26
N SER A 275 7.74 5.85 -1.48
CA SER A 275 6.74 6.43 -2.36
C SER A 275 6.96 6.00 -3.81
N SER A 276 5.95 5.33 -4.38
CA SER A 276 5.93 4.97 -5.80
C SER A 276 5.90 6.25 -6.66
N ASN A 277 5.12 7.25 -6.25
CA ASN A 277 5.02 8.53 -6.97
C ASN A 277 6.35 9.30 -6.98
N ALA A 278 7.06 9.36 -5.85
CA ALA A 278 8.38 10.01 -5.79
C ALA A 278 9.43 9.29 -6.65
N THR A 279 9.25 7.99 -6.87
CA THR A 279 10.19 7.15 -7.63
C THR A 279 9.90 7.15 -9.13
N LEU A 280 8.69 7.58 -9.53
CA LEU A 280 8.20 7.51 -10.91
C LEU A 280 9.16 8.09 -11.96
N PRO A 281 9.81 9.27 -11.79
CA PRO A 281 10.74 9.79 -12.79
C PRO A 281 11.93 8.86 -13.05
N VAL A 282 12.49 8.29 -11.97
CA VAL A 282 13.63 7.36 -12.05
C VAL A 282 13.19 6.02 -12.66
N THR A 283 11.96 5.59 -12.38
CA THR A 283 11.37 4.39 -12.98
C THR A 283 11.17 4.56 -14.49
N ILE A 284 10.64 5.69 -14.95
CA ILE A 284 10.46 5.99 -16.38
C ILE A 284 11.82 6.02 -17.09
N GLU A 285 12.79 6.76 -16.55
CA GLU A 285 14.15 6.84 -17.11
C GLU A 285 14.80 5.46 -17.22
N THR A 286 14.64 4.62 -16.20
CA THR A 286 15.15 3.24 -16.20
C THR A 286 14.42 2.37 -17.22
N ALA A 287 13.09 2.47 -17.32
CA ALA A 287 12.32 1.70 -18.30
C ALA A 287 12.72 2.05 -19.74
N GLU A 288 12.87 3.34 -20.04
CA GLU A 288 13.23 3.82 -21.37
C GLU A 288 14.68 3.48 -21.72
N HIS A 289 15.64 4.00 -20.94
CA HIS A 289 17.05 3.97 -21.32
C HIS A 289 17.79 2.72 -20.87
N ARG A 290 17.28 1.99 -19.87
CA ARG A 290 17.87 0.72 -19.43
C ARG A 290 17.07 -0.47 -19.91
N MET A 291 15.75 -0.45 -19.85
CA MET A 291 14.95 -1.63 -20.22
C MET A 291 14.60 -1.67 -21.71
N GLY A 292 14.75 -0.57 -22.46
CA GLY A 292 14.45 -0.53 -23.90
C GLY A 292 12.95 -0.39 -24.20
N VAL A 293 12.18 0.14 -23.26
CA VAL A 293 10.74 0.36 -23.45
C VAL A 293 10.52 1.69 -24.18
N ASP A 294 9.63 1.72 -25.18
CA ASP A 294 9.23 2.98 -25.81
C ASP A 294 8.60 3.96 -24.80
N ASN A 295 8.99 5.23 -24.87
CA ASN A 295 8.53 6.25 -23.93
C ASN A 295 7.00 6.37 -23.89
N LYS A 296 6.29 6.15 -24.99
CA LYS A 296 4.81 6.22 -25.01
C LYS A 296 4.18 5.16 -24.11
N ILE A 297 4.80 3.98 -24.01
CA ILE A 297 4.33 2.90 -23.13
C ILE A 297 4.76 3.18 -21.69
N ALA A 298 6.01 3.58 -21.48
CA ALA A 298 6.54 3.87 -20.13
C ALA A 298 5.79 5.03 -19.45
N SER A 299 5.62 6.15 -20.15
CA SER A 299 4.92 7.36 -19.67
C SER A 299 3.43 7.17 -19.47
N PHE A 300 2.86 6.03 -19.89
CA PHE A 300 1.47 5.67 -19.65
C PHE A 300 1.32 4.61 -18.55
N THR A 301 2.00 3.47 -18.70
CA THR A 301 1.81 2.30 -17.83
C THR A 301 2.39 2.47 -16.43
N LEU A 302 3.50 3.23 -16.28
CA LEU A 302 4.15 3.45 -14.99
C LEU A 302 3.39 4.44 -14.09
N PRO A 303 2.91 5.61 -14.58
CA PRO A 303 2.06 6.48 -13.77
C PRO A 303 0.74 5.78 -13.38
N LEU A 304 0.16 5.00 -14.30
CA LEU A 304 -1.00 4.19 -14.01
C LEU A 304 -0.70 3.14 -12.92
N GLY A 305 0.43 2.42 -13.04
CA GLY A 305 0.89 1.44 -12.06
C GLY A 305 1.07 2.02 -10.66
N ALA A 306 1.70 3.19 -10.55
CA ALA A 306 1.92 3.87 -9.27
C ALA A 306 0.63 4.17 -8.47
N THR A 307 -0.54 4.10 -9.12
CA THR A 307 -1.87 4.29 -8.49
C THR A 307 -2.73 3.05 -8.41
N ILE A 308 -2.53 2.07 -9.30
CA ILE A 308 -3.38 0.86 -9.39
C ILE A 308 -2.68 -0.38 -8.83
N ASN A 309 -1.39 -0.51 -9.11
CA ASN A 309 -0.61 -1.70 -8.86
C ASN A 309 0.07 -1.62 -7.50
N MET A 310 -0.63 -2.11 -6.49
CA MET A 310 -0.15 -2.10 -5.11
C MET A 310 -0.03 -3.50 -4.52
N ASP A 311 0.53 -4.44 -5.27
CA ASP A 311 0.77 -5.83 -4.84
C ASP A 311 1.40 -5.96 -3.45
N GLY A 312 2.41 -5.15 -3.15
CA GLY A 312 3.06 -5.15 -1.84
C GLY A 312 2.13 -4.67 -0.72
N THR A 313 1.29 -3.67 -1.00
CA THR A 313 0.25 -3.21 -0.08
C THR A 313 -0.80 -4.29 0.13
N ALA A 314 -1.23 -4.95 -0.94
CA ALA A 314 -2.14 -6.09 -0.91
C ALA A 314 -1.55 -7.21 -0.05
N ILE A 315 -0.30 -7.63 -0.29
CA ILE A 315 0.38 -8.66 0.52
C ILE A 315 0.32 -8.33 2.02
N MET A 316 0.65 -7.09 2.39
CA MET A 316 0.55 -6.68 3.80
C MET A 316 -0.89 -6.80 4.31
N GLN A 317 -1.88 -6.34 3.55
CA GLN A 317 -3.28 -6.42 3.96
C GLN A 317 -3.76 -7.86 4.15
N GLY A 318 -3.42 -8.76 3.22
CA GLY A 318 -3.77 -10.18 3.33
C GLY A 318 -3.18 -10.83 4.59
N VAL A 319 -1.87 -10.63 4.83
CA VAL A 319 -1.22 -11.17 6.04
C VAL A 319 -1.75 -10.50 7.31
N ALA A 320 -1.98 -9.17 7.29
CA ALA A 320 -2.45 -8.41 8.44
C ALA A 320 -3.88 -8.81 8.85
N THR A 321 -4.78 -9.00 7.90
CA THR A 321 -6.14 -9.48 8.15
C THR A 321 -6.13 -10.83 8.85
N VAL A 322 -5.35 -11.79 8.35
CA VAL A 322 -5.21 -13.11 8.98
C VAL A 322 -4.58 -13.00 10.36
N PHE A 323 -3.53 -12.21 10.51
CA PHE A 323 -2.84 -12.00 11.78
C PHE A 323 -3.77 -11.39 12.85
N ILE A 324 -4.50 -10.33 12.51
CA ILE A 324 -5.41 -9.65 13.42
C ILE A 324 -6.54 -10.60 13.82
N ALA A 325 -7.15 -11.31 12.87
CA ALA A 325 -8.16 -12.31 13.17
C ALA A 325 -7.65 -13.35 14.19
N GLN A 326 -6.44 -13.89 13.97
CA GLN A 326 -5.82 -14.87 14.88
C GLN A 326 -5.53 -14.30 16.27
N VAL A 327 -5.06 -13.05 16.36
CA VAL A 327 -4.75 -12.42 17.65
C VAL A 327 -6.01 -12.18 18.49
N PHE A 328 -7.10 -11.77 17.84
CA PHE A 328 -8.39 -11.54 18.48
C PHE A 328 -9.23 -12.82 18.63
N GLY A 329 -8.75 -13.97 18.12
CA GLY A 329 -9.49 -15.23 18.17
C GLY A 329 -10.75 -15.24 17.30
N ILE A 330 -10.80 -14.41 16.26
CA ILE A 330 -11.90 -14.34 15.30
C ILE A 330 -11.61 -15.34 14.18
N GLU A 331 -12.52 -16.29 13.99
CA GLU A 331 -12.43 -17.23 12.87
C GLU A 331 -12.96 -16.58 11.59
N LEU A 332 -12.13 -16.59 10.54
CA LEU A 332 -12.54 -16.13 9.21
C LEU A 332 -12.99 -17.30 8.37
N SER A 333 -14.17 -17.18 7.78
CA SER A 333 -14.70 -18.15 6.82
C SER A 333 -14.00 -18.02 5.46
N LEU A 334 -14.21 -19.00 4.59
CA LEU A 334 -13.74 -18.93 3.20
C LEU A 334 -14.36 -17.73 2.45
N THR A 335 -15.60 -17.37 2.77
CA THR A 335 -16.30 -16.20 2.22
C THR A 335 -15.61 -14.91 2.65
N ASP A 336 -15.18 -14.81 3.91
CA ASP A 336 -14.45 -13.63 4.39
C ASP A 336 -13.12 -13.45 3.68
N TYR A 337 -12.36 -14.54 3.48
CA TYR A 337 -11.14 -14.49 2.68
C TYR A 337 -11.39 -14.07 1.23
N ALA A 338 -12.46 -14.57 0.60
CA ALA A 338 -12.84 -14.16 -0.74
C ALA A 338 -13.22 -12.67 -0.79
N MET A 339 -13.96 -12.17 0.20
CA MET A 339 -14.27 -10.74 0.30
C MET A 339 -13.01 -9.89 0.48
N VAL A 340 -12.06 -10.31 1.32
CA VAL A 340 -10.76 -9.64 1.45
C VAL A 340 -10.04 -9.60 0.11
N VAL A 341 -10.06 -10.68 -0.68
CA VAL A 341 -9.47 -10.72 -2.02
C VAL A 341 -10.08 -9.72 -2.96
N VAL A 342 -11.40 -9.72 -3.08
CA VAL A 342 -12.11 -8.80 -3.98
C VAL A 342 -11.93 -7.35 -3.53
N THR A 343 -12.18 -7.06 -2.24
CA THR A 343 -12.13 -5.70 -1.71
C THR A 343 -10.71 -5.14 -1.75
N ALA A 344 -9.68 -5.88 -1.33
CA ALA A 344 -8.31 -5.39 -1.37
C ALA A 344 -7.80 -5.19 -2.80
N THR A 345 -8.17 -6.09 -3.73
CA THR A 345 -7.78 -5.95 -5.15
C THR A 345 -8.44 -4.76 -5.81
N LEU A 346 -9.74 -4.56 -5.58
CA LEU A 346 -10.44 -3.40 -6.14
C LEU A 346 -10.01 -2.09 -5.49
N ALA A 347 -9.70 -2.11 -4.20
CA ALA A 347 -9.25 -0.94 -3.48
C ALA A 347 -7.78 -0.58 -3.77
N SER A 348 -6.99 -1.52 -4.28
CA SER A 348 -5.65 -1.20 -4.80
C SER A 348 -5.74 -0.22 -5.97
N ILE A 349 -6.84 -0.26 -6.74
CA ILE A 349 -7.15 0.73 -7.76
C ILE A 349 -7.37 2.07 -7.06
N GLY A 350 -6.64 3.11 -7.48
CA GLY A 350 -6.77 4.44 -6.90
C GLY A 350 -6.13 4.57 -5.51
N THR A 351 -5.33 3.61 -5.06
CA THR A 351 -4.50 3.87 -3.89
C THR A 351 -3.39 4.84 -4.29
N ALA A 352 -3.14 5.89 -3.51
CA ALA A 352 -2.06 6.82 -3.83
C ALA A 352 -0.70 6.27 -3.42
N GLY A 353 0.30 6.35 -4.30
CA GLY A 353 1.67 5.85 -4.09
C GLY A 353 2.51 6.70 -3.11
N VAL A 354 1.97 7.02 -1.93
CA VAL A 354 2.64 7.82 -0.88
C VAL A 354 2.71 7.07 0.45
N PRO A 355 3.61 7.47 1.36
CA PRO A 355 3.81 6.75 2.62
C PRO A 355 2.55 6.71 3.50
N GLY A 356 2.31 5.56 4.13
CA GLY A 356 1.26 5.38 5.14
C GLY A 356 -0.16 5.13 4.62
N VAL A 357 -0.41 5.27 3.30
CA VAL A 357 -1.74 4.99 2.73
C VAL A 357 -2.14 3.52 2.90
N GLY A 358 -1.18 2.58 2.89
CA GLY A 358 -1.46 1.16 3.09
C GLY A 358 -2.21 0.84 4.39
N LEU A 359 -1.97 1.58 5.47
CA LEU A 359 -2.66 1.41 6.77
C LEU A 359 -4.09 1.95 6.74
N ILE A 360 -4.31 3.06 6.02
CA ILE A 360 -5.64 3.63 5.78
C ILE A 360 -6.48 2.58 5.04
N MET A 361 -5.91 1.98 3.99
CA MET A 361 -6.56 0.93 3.21
C MET A 361 -6.72 -0.38 3.99
N LEU A 362 -5.85 -0.70 4.94
CA LEU A 362 -6.06 -1.85 5.81
C LEU A 362 -7.29 -1.67 6.70
N ALA A 363 -7.53 -0.47 7.24
CA ALA A 363 -8.71 -0.21 8.07
C ALA A 363 -10.02 -0.50 7.31
N MET A 364 -10.03 -0.16 6.02
CA MET A 364 -11.09 -0.48 5.08
C MET A 364 -11.33 -2.00 4.95
N VAL A 365 -10.26 -2.78 4.72
CA VAL A 365 -10.34 -4.24 4.56
C VAL A 365 -10.82 -4.91 5.85
N LEU A 366 -10.33 -4.48 7.02
CA LEU A 366 -10.72 -5.06 8.31
C LEU A 366 -12.21 -4.82 8.61
N ASN A 367 -12.70 -3.60 8.41
CA ASN A 367 -14.12 -3.27 8.61
C ASN A 367 -15.04 -4.15 7.75
N GLN A 368 -14.63 -4.44 6.51
CA GLN A 368 -15.42 -5.23 5.56
C GLN A 368 -15.69 -6.66 6.06
N VAL A 369 -14.74 -7.26 6.77
CA VAL A 369 -14.88 -8.60 7.37
C VAL A 369 -15.19 -8.56 8.86
N GLY A 370 -15.60 -7.40 9.37
CA GLY A 370 -15.97 -7.24 10.77
C GLY A 370 -14.81 -7.39 11.76
N LEU A 371 -13.57 -7.15 11.34
CA LEU A 371 -12.41 -7.16 12.23
C LEU A 371 -12.19 -5.80 12.91
N PRO A 372 -11.73 -5.79 14.17
CA PRO A 372 -11.43 -4.55 14.88
C PRO A 372 -10.23 -3.84 14.25
N VAL A 373 -10.48 -2.63 13.78
CA VAL A 373 -9.49 -1.70 13.23
C VAL A 373 -8.45 -1.26 14.27
N GLU A 374 -8.74 -1.43 15.55
CA GLU A 374 -7.80 -1.28 16.66
C GLU A 374 -6.64 -2.28 16.57
N GLY A 375 -6.82 -3.42 15.90
CA GLY A 375 -5.77 -4.38 15.60
C GLY A 375 -4.62 -3.81 14.77
N ILE A 376 -4.84 -2.71 14.04
CA ILE A 376 -3.78 -1.98 13.32
C ILE A 376 -2.71 -1.46 14.29
N ALA A 377 -3.09 -1.10 15.52
CA ALA A 377 -2.15 -0.61 16.53
C ALA A 377 -1.06 -1.63 16.88
N LEU A 378 -1.30 -2.94 16.67
CA LEU A 378 -0.33 -4.00 16.91
C LEU A 378 0.82 -3.98 15.90
N ILE A 379 0.51 -3.62 14.65
CA ILE A 379 1.45 -3.73 13.52
C ILE A 379 1.99 -2.38 13.05
N ILE A 380 1.36 -1.27 13.45
CA ILE A 380 1.70 0.08 12.97
C ILE A 380 3.16 0.48 13.25
N GLY A 381 3.76 -0.05 14.32
CA GLY A 381 5.16 0.17 14.63
C GLY A 381 6.07 -0.42 13.54
N VAL A 382 5.89 -1.70 13.26
CA VAL A 382 6.70 -2.41 12.26
C VAL A 382 6.32 -2.04 10.82
N ASP A 383 5.11 -1.52 10.60
CA ASP A 383 4.61 -1.15 9.27
C ASP A 383 5.53 -0.17 8.56
N ARG A 384 6.17 0.77 9.25
CA ARG A 384 7.05 1.73 8.57
C ARG A 384 8.21 1.04 7.85
N LEU A 385 8.75 -0.03 8.42
CA LEU A 385 9.80 -0.83 7.78
C LEU A 385 9.24 -1.63 6.60
N LEU A 386 8.05 -2.23 6.80
CA LEU A 386 7.36 -2.96 5.74
C LEU A 386 7.01 -2.04 4.57
N ASP A 387 6.60 -0.80 4.83
CA ASP A 387 6.23 0.20 3.84
C ASP A 387 7.32 0.43 2.79
N MET A 388 8.57 0.60 3.25
CA MET A 388 9.72 0.73 2.35
C MET A 388 9.88 -0.47 1.41
N ILE A 389 9.73 -1.68 1.96
CA ILE A 389 9.85 -2.92 1.18
C ILE A 389 8.68 -3.03 0.20
N ARG A 390 7.45 -2.77 0.65
CA ARG A 390 6.24 -2.79 -0.19
C ARG A 390 6.37 -1.84 -1.37
N THR A 391 6.83 -0.61 -1.15
CA THR A 391 7.03 0.36 -2.24
C THR A 391 8.02 -0.18 -3.27
N ALA A 392 9.14 -0.76 -2.82
CA ALA A 392 10.12 -1.35 -3.73
C ALA A 392 9.53 -2.52 -4.55
N VAL A 393 8.68 -3.35 -3.94
CA VAL A 393 7.94 -4.42 -4.63
C VAL A 393 6.95 -3.83 -5.64
N ASN A 394 6.14 -2.84 -5.27
CA ASN A 394 5.15 -2.22 -6.16
C ASN A 394 5.81 -1.67 -7.43
N VAL A 395 6.88 -0.87 -7.28
CA VAL A 395 7.61 -0.30 -8.42
C VAL A 395 8.29 -1.38 -9.27
N THR A 396 8.68 -2.50 -8.66
CA THR A 396 9.16 -3.68 -9.40
C THR A 396 8.06 -4.27 -10.28
N GLY A 397 6.86 -4.43 -9.72
CA GLY A 397 5.67 -4.89 -10.45
C GLY A 397 5.30 -3.95 -11.60
N ASP A 398 5.33 -2.64 -11.37
CA ASP A 398 5.07 -1.61 -12.39
C ASP A 398 6.00 -1.80 -13.58
N THR A 399 7.29 -1.93 -13.30
CA THR A 399 8.30 -2.08 -14.35
C THR A 399 8.18 -3.42 -15.08
N VAL A 400 7.83 -4.52 -14.39
CA VAL A 400 7.54 -5.81 -15.03
C VAL A 400 6.35 -5.70 -15.97
N ALA A 401 5.24 -5.11 -15.51
CA ALA A 401 4.07 -4.91 -16.33
C ALA A 401 4.40 -4.06 -17.56
N THR A 402 5.06 -2.91 -17.37
CA THR A 402 5.50 -2.05 -18.46
C THR A 402 6.33 -2.79 -19.51
N VAL A 403 7.31 -3.62 -19.09
CA VAL A 403 8.15 -4.40 -20.00
C VAL A 403 7.34 -5.48 -20.74
N VAL A 404 6.48 -6.21 -20.04
CA VAL A 404 5.62 -7.25 -20.63
C VAL A 404 4.67 -6.64 -21.66
N ILE A 405 4.02 -5.53 -21.30
CA ILE A 405 3.09 -4.82 -22.17
C ILE A 405 3.81 -4.25 -23.39
N ALA A 406 4.93 -3.55 -23.20
CA ALA A 406 5.74 -3.00 -24.29
C ALA A 406 6.15 -4.07 -25.30
N LYS A 407 6.60 -5.23 -24.82
CA LYS A 407 6.95 -6.37 -25.68
C LYS A 407 5.73 -6.94 -26.42
N SER A 408 4.59 -7.05 -25.75
CA SER A 408 3.34 -7.51 -26.38
C SER A 408 2.79 -6.55 -27.44
N GLU A 409 3.18 -5.28 -27.38
CA GLU A 409 2.78 -4.23 -28.32
C GLU A 409 3.82 -3.99 -29.42
N GLY A 410 4.96 -4.71 -29.41
CA GLY A 410 6.04 -4.52 -30.38
C GLY A 410 6.83 -3.21 -30.18
N ALA A 411 6.68 -2.55 -29.04
CA ALA A 411 7.29 -1.27 -28.70
C ALA A 411 8.45 -1.46 -27.69
N PHE A 412 9.32 -2.43 -27.98
CA PHE A 412 10.39 -2.87 -27.08
C PHE A 412 11.69 -3.17 -27.84
N ASP A 413 12.80 -2.61 -27.37
CA ASP A 413 14.13 -2.86 -27.91
C ASP A 413 14.89 -3.91 -27.07
N GLU A 414 14.96 -5.13 -27.61
CA GLU A 414 15.69 -6.23 -26.98
C GLU A 414 17.21 -6.00 -26.91
N THR A 415 17.79 -5.19 -27.81
CA THR A 415 19.22 -4.93 -27.82
C THR A 415 19.63 -4.10 -26.60
N THR A 416 18.85 -3.04 -26.31
CA THR A 416 18.98 -2.25 -25.09
C THR A 416 18.77 -3.12 -23.85
N PHE A 417 17.73 -3.96 -23.80
CA PHE A 417 17.47 -4.83 -22.65
C PHE A 417 18.62 -5.78 -22.34
N ASN A 418 19.14 -6.47 -23.36
CA ASN A 418 20.21 -7.46 -23.22
C ASN A 418 21.59 -6.84 -22.93
N ASN A 419 21.78 -5.54 -23.17
CA ASN A 419 22.98 -4.84 -22.78
C ASN A 419 22.95 -4.44 -21.29
N SER A 420 23.75 -5.13 -20.47
CA SER A 420 23.85 -4.86 -19.03
C SER A 420 24.36 -3.45 -18.64
N GLN A 421 25.01 -2.76 -19.57
CA GLN A 421 25.53 -1.40 -19.39
C GLN A 421 24.60 -0.32 -19.96
N ALA A 422 23.52 -0.70 -20.66
CA ALA A 422 22.57 0.26 -21.20
C ALA A 422 22.01 1.17 -20.10
N GLY A 423 22.02 2.48 -20.38
CA GLY A 423 21.56 3.56 -19.52
C GLY A 423 22.18 3.60 -18.12
N LYS A 424 23.26 2.84 -17.83
CA LYS A 424 24.16 3.22 -16.74
C LYS A 424 24.84 4.48 -17.20
N ALA A 425 24.77 5.55 -16.43
CA ALA A 425 25.41 6.82 -16.75
C ALA A 425 26.89 6.61 -17.14
N ALA A 426 27.14 6.55 -18.44
CA ALA A 426 28.43 6.88 -19.03
C ALA A 426 28.35 8.36 -19.41
N ARG A 427 28.08 9.23 -18.43
CA ARG A 427 28.51 10.63 -18.41
C ARG A 427 28.71 11.01 -16.95
N SER A 428 29.97 11.12 -16.54
CA SER A 428 30.31 11.90 -15.34
C SER A 428 29.62 13.27 -15.45
N PHE A 429 29.16 13.83 -14.34
CA PHE A 429 28.67 15.20 -14.29
C PHE A 429 29.66 16.19 -14.95
N GLU A 430 30.96 15.87 -14.92
CA GLU A 430 32.02 16.62 -15.60
C GLU A 430 31.98 16.52 -17.14
N GLU A 431 31.58 15.37 -17.71
CA GLU A 431 31.44 15.20 -19.17
C GLU A 431 30.23 15.96 -19.73
N GLN A 432 29.16 16.09 -18.95
CA GLN A 432 27.99 16.90 -19.33
C GLN A 432 28.33 18.40 -19.35
N VAL A 433 29.18 18.87 -18.42
CA VAL A 433 29.65 20.26 -18.37
C VAL A 433 30.69 20.56 -19.46
N ARG A 434 31.53 19.60 -19.83
CA ARG A 434 32.59 19.79 -20.83
C ARG A 434 32.06 19.90 -22.27
N ASN A 435 31.00 19.19 -22.60
CA ASN A 435 30.38 19.22 -23.94
C ASN A 435 29.44 20.42 -24.16
N ALA A 436 29.13 21.20 -23.13
CA ALA A 436 28.37 22.45 -23.25
C ALA A 436 29.26 23.66 -23.64
N LYS A 437 30.56 23.44 -23.91
CA LYS A 437 31.55 24.48 -24.25
C LYS A 437 32.24 24.27 -25.61
N ILE A 438 31.67 23.48 -26.52
CA ILE A 438 32.17 23.35 -27.90
C ILE A 438 31.09 23.79 -28.87
#